data_AF-A0A8S9K3W7-F1
#
_entry.id   AF-A0A8S9K3W7-F1
#
_cell.length_a   1.000
_cell.length_b   1.000
_cell.length_c   1.000
_cell.angle_alpha   90.00
_cell.angle_beta   90.00
_cell.angle_gamma   90.00
#
_symmetry.space_group_name_H-M   'P 1'
#
loop_
_entity.id
_entity.type
_entity.pdbx_description
1 polymer ?
#
loop_
_entity_poly.entity_id
_entity_poly.type
_entity_poly.pdbx_seq_one_letter_code
_entity_poly.pdbx_strand_id
1 'polypeptide(L)'
;QKKLSIPKTVSRSVQYITELKEQANKLRQKKDDLLVRVLVQKERYVQPQPKVIASYVSTVFATKLRDNEVMVQISSSKIHNFSMYNVLSGLEEDGFLIVDVSFLSSQGERIFYTLHLQLDTFDNYKLICEELSQRILYLYEKFGYSSK
;
A
#
# COMPACT_ATOMS: atom_id res chain seq x y z
N GLN A 1 -35.27 20.70 -43.24
CA GLN A 1 -35.47 20.62 -41.77
C GLN A 1 -36.55 21.62 -41.36
N LYS A 2 -37.67 21.18 -40.76
CA LYS A 2 -38.72 22.09 -40.26
C LYS A 2 -38.22 22.75 -38.97
N LYS A 3 -37.97 24.07 -38.98
CA LYS A 3 -37.63 24.83 -37.77
C LYS A 3 -38.80 24.71 -36.79
N LEU A 4 -38.52 24.26 -35.57
CA LEU A 4 -39.52 24.20 -34.50
C LEU A 4 -39.95 25.62 -34.17
N SER A 5 -41.26 25.83 -33.98
CA SER A 5 -41.77 27.11 -33.50
C SER A 5 -41.23 27.39 -32.10
N ILE A 6 -41.01 28.67 -31.78
CA ILE A 6 -40.46 29.14 -30.50
C ILE A 6 -41.16 28.48 -29.28
N PRO A 7 -42.51 28.35 -29.23
CA PRO A 7 -43.18 27.69 -28.10
C PRO A 7 -42.83 26.21 -27.94
N LYS A 8 -42.60 25.51 -29.06
CA LYS A 8 -42.29 24.08 -29.07
C LYS A 8 -40.86 23.80 -28.63
N THR A 9 -39.94 24.73 -28.92
CA THR A 9 -38.57 24.71 -28.39
C THR A 9 -38.56 24.98 -26.89
N VAL A 10 -39.29 26.00 -26.44
CA VAL A 10 -39.39 26.35 -25.02
C VAL A 10 -39.95 25.19 -24.20
N SER A 11 -41.02 24.54 -24.69
CA SER A 11 -41.61 23.37 -24.02
C SER A 11 -40.63 22.19 -23.88
N ARG A 12 -39.85 21.88 -24.93
CA ARG A 12 -38.82 20.84 -24.87
C ARG A 12 -37.68 21.18 -23.91
N SER A 13 -37.22 22.44 -23.90
CA SER A 13 -36.18 22.87 -22.98
C SER A 13 -36.62 22.76 -21.52
N VAL A 14 -37.88 23.08 -21.20
CA VAL A 14 -38.43 22.93 -19.84
C VAL A 14 -38.49 21.46 -19.41
N GLN A 15 -38.90 20.55 -20.31
CA GLN A 15 -38.87 19.11 -20.04
C GLN A 15 -37.44 18.62 -19.79
N TYR A 16 -36.51 19.00 -20.65
CA TYR A 16 -35.11 18.60 -20.52
C TYR A 16 -34.45 19.12 -19.24
N ILE A 17 -34.74 20.36 -18.82
CA ILE A 17 -34.26 20.90 -17.53
C ILE A 17 -34.79 20.05 -16.37
N THR A 18 -36.04 19.60 -16.43
CA THR A 18 -36.65 18.75 -15.40
C THR A 18 -35.97 17.38 -15.33
N GLU A 19 -35.74 16.75 -16.49
CA GLU A 19 -35.03 15.48 -16.58
C GLU A 19 -33.60 15.57 -16.04
N LEU A 20 -32.87 16.64 -16.39
CA LEU A 20 -31.51 16.87 -15.88
C LEU A 20 -31.48 17.05 -14.36
N LYS A 21 -32.46 17.76 -13.77
CA LYS A 21 -32.58 17.89 -12.32
C LYS A 21 -32.80 16.55 -11.63
N GLU A 22 -33.61 15.68 -12.22
CA GLU A 22 -33.85 14.35 -11.68
C GLU A 22 -32.59 13.47 -11.74
N GLN A 23 -31.86 13.51 -12.86
CA GLN A 23 -30.59 12.80 -13.02
C GLN A 23 -29.53 13.28 -12.02
N ALA A 24 -29.40 14.59 -11.81
CA ALA A 24 -28.47 15.16 -10.84
C ALA A 24 -28.79 14.71 -9.40
N ASN A 25 -30.07 14.64 -9.04
CA ASN A 25 -30.49 14.13 -7.72
C ASN A 25 -30.16 12.65 -7.54
N LYS A 26 -30.41 11.81 -8.56
CA LYS A 26 -30.04 10.38 -8.53
C LYS A 26 -28.53 10.18 -8.38
N LEU A 27 -27.72 11.00 -9.06
CA LEU A 27 -26.26 10.97 -8.94
C LEU A 27 -25.79 11.41 -7.55
N ARG A 28 -26.39 12.45 -6.98
CA ARG A 28 -26.09 12.91 -5.62
C ARG A 28 -26.37 11.81 -4.59
N GLN A 29 -27.54 11.17 -4.68
CA GLN A 29 -27.89 10.05 -3.80
C GLN A 29 -26.90 8.89 -3.92
N LYS A 30 -26.53 8.47 -5.14
CA LYS A 30 -25.52 7.42 -5.34
C LYS A 30 -24.15 7.79 -4.77
N LYS A 31 -23.73 9.05 -4.90
CA LYS A 31 -22.48 9.55 -4.33
C LYS A 31 -22.50 9.43 -2.80
N ASP A 32 -23.59 9.82 -2.17
CA ASP A 32 -23.75 9.78 -0.72
C ASP A 32 -23.81 8.32 -0.21
N ASP A 33 -24.53 7.43 -0.89
CA ASP A 33 -24.58 5.99 -0.58
C ASP A 33 -23.20 5.32 -0.69
N LEU A 34 -22.43 5.66 -1.74
CA LEU A 34 -21.06 5.17 -1.91
C LEU A 34 -20.13 5.70 -0.83
N LEU A 35 -20.26 6.98 -0.44
CA LEU A 35 -19.51 7.57 0.66
C LEU A 35 -19.76 6.83 1.98
N VAL A 36 -21.02 6.54 2.31
CA VAL A 36 -21.37 5.76 3.51
C VAL A 36 -20.73 4.37 3.45
N ARG A 37 -20.79 3.67 2.31
CA ARG A 37 -20.16 2.35 2.15
C ARG A 37 -18.64 2.43 2.35
N VAL A 38 -17.98 3.42 1.75
CA VAL A 38 -16.53 3.62 1.89
C VAL A 38 -16.15 3.94 3.34
N LEU A 39 -16.93 4.75 4.05
CA LEU A 39 -16.69 5.06 5.47
C LEU A 39 -16.86 3.83 6.36
N VAL A 40 -17.93 3.06 6.17
CA VAL A 40 -18.16 1.79 6.90
C VAL A 40 -17.04 0.78 6.59
N GLN A 41 -16.55 0.73 5.36
CA GLN A 41 -15.39 -0.10 5.00
C GLN A 41 -14.12 0.43 5.66
N LYS A 42 -13.90 1.75 5.71
CA LYS A 42 -12.75 2.36 6.38
C LYS A 42 -12.75 2.11 7.89
N GLU A 43 -13.91 2.03 8.54
CA GLU A 43 -14.03 1.65 9.96
C GLU A 43 -13.77 0.15 10.18
N ARG A 44 -14.17 -0.72 9.25
CA ARG A 44 -13.85 -2.16 9.28
C ARG A 44 -12.40 -2.48 8.89
N TYR A 45 -11.76 -1.57 8.14
CA TYR A 45 -10.36 -1.59 7.72
C TYR A 45 -9.61 -0.41 8.31
N VAL A 46 -9.77 -0.15 9.61
CA VAL A 46 -8.69 0.49 10.38
C VAL A 46 -7.58 -0.56 10.48
N GLN A 47 -6.91 -0.84 9.36
CA GLN A 47 -5.55 -1.31 9.47
C GLN A 47 -4.81 -0.20 10.22
N PRO A 48 -4.01 -0.53 11.25
CA PRO A 48 -3.10 0.44 11.82
C PRO A 48 -2.33 1.04 10.65
N GLN A 49 -2.27 2.38 10.58
CA GLN A 49 -1.36 3.02 9.63
C GLN A 49 0.00 2.34 9.84
N PRO A 50 0.57 1.69 8.81
CA PRO A 50 1.79 0.94 9.00
C PRO A 50 2.85 1.90 9.54
N LYS A 51 3.25 1.71 10.80
CA LYS A 51 4.29 2.52 11.43
C LYS A 51 5.57 2.28 10.64
N VAL A 52 6.01 3.32 9.94
CA VAL A 52 7.32 3.34 9.29
C VAL A 52 8.36 3.35 10.39
N ILE A 53 9.19 2.32 10.44
CA ILE A 53 10.27 2.20 11.41
C ILE A 53 11.53 2.64 10.68
N ALA A 54 12.04 3.80 11.07
CA ALA A 54 13.16 4.46 10.44
C ALA A 54 14.31 4.60 11.42
N SER A 55 15.49 4.26 10.95
CA SER A 55 16.78 4.66 11.50
C SER A 55 17.40 5.74 10.61
N TYR A 56 18.47 6.39 11.08
CA TYR A 56 19.23 7.38 10.31
C TYR A 56 19.75 6.81 8.97
N VAL A 57 19.99 5.49 8.90
CA VAL A 57 20.63 4.80 7.77
C VAL A 57 19.62 4.08 6.86
N SER A 58 18.54 3.54 7.44
CA SER A 58 17.60 2.67 6.73
C SER A 58 16.16 2.84 7.19
N THR A 59 15.23 2.61 6.27
CA THR A 59 13.79 2.61 6.52
C THR A 59 13.22 1.29 6.03
N VAL A 60 12.48 0.59 6.89
CA VAL A 60 11.84 -0.69 6.56
C VAL A 60 10.34 -0.54 6.64
N PHE A 61 9.67 -1.10 5.65
CA PHE A 61 8.23 -1.07 5.52
C PHE A 61 7.70 -2.43 5.08
N ALA A 62 6.89 -3.08 5.92
CA ALA A 62 6.22 -4.33 5.57
C ALA A 62 4.72 -4.10 5.34
N THR A 63 4.19 -4.71 4.28
CA THR A 63 2.77 -4.71 3.93
C THR A 63 2.28 -6.12 3.69
N LYS A 64 1.21 -6.50 4.38
CA LYS A 64 0.53 -7.78 4.17
C LYS A 64 -0.11 -7.79 2.78
N LEU A 65 0.21 -8.79 1.95
CA LEU A 65 -0.41 -9.01 0.63
C LEU A 65 -1.61 -9.96 0.75
N ARG A 66 -1.39 -11.13 1.37
CA ARG A 66 -2.39 -12.18 1.64
C ARG A 66 -2.22 -12.72 3.05
N ASP A 67 -3.01 -13.71 3.43
CA ASP A 67 -2.98 -14.24 4.81
C ASP A 67 -1.61 -14.78 5.24
N ASN A 68 -0.81 -15.28 4.31
CA ASN A 68 0.52 -15.83 4.53
C ASN A 68 1.62 -15.14 3.69
N GLU A 69 1.32 -14.05 3.00
CA GLU A 69 2.26 -13.36 2.09
C GLU A 69 2.46 -11.91 2.50
N VAL A 70 3.72 -11.45 2.41
CA VAL A 70 4.13 -10.10 2.80
C VAL A 70 5.10 -9.54 1.78
N MET A 71 4.91 -8.26 1.46
CA MET A 71 5.89 -7.46 0.75
C MET A 71 6.64 -6.59 1.74
N VAL A 72 7.97 -6.63 1.69
CA VAL A 72 8.83 -5.73 2.47
C VAL A 72 9.56 -4.81 1.51
N GLN A 73 9.54 -3.53 1.80
CA GLN A 73 10.33 -2.52 1.12
C GLN A 73 11.37 -1.96 2.08
N ILE A 74 12.62 -1.92 1.64
CA ILE A 74 13.74 -1.41 2.43
C ILE A 74 14.37 -0.29 1.63
N SER A 75 14.52 0.89 2.25
CA SER A 75 15.32 1.98 1.73
C SER A 75 16.60 2.09 2.55
N SER A 76 17.75 2.08 1.91
CA SER A 76 19.05 2.19 2.58
C SER A 76 19.93 3.22 1.91
N SER A 77 20.76 3.88 2.72
CA SER A 77 21.92 4.63 2.22
C SER A 77 22.92 3.71 1.52
N LYS A 78 23.54 4.21 0.44
CA LYS A 78 24.67 3.59 -0.28
C LYS A 78 25.99 3.71 0.48
N ILE A 79 26.06 4.63 1.45
CA ILE A 79 27.29 4.98 2.17
C ILE A 79 27.68 3.87 3.16
N HIS A 80 26.75 3.00 3.54
CA HIS A 80 27.02 1.88 4.45
C HIS A 80 27.10 0.57 3.68
N ASN A 81 28.25 -0.11 3.82
CA ASN A 81 28.46 -1.46 3.34
C ASN A 81 27.65 -2.44 4.21
N PHE A 82 26.37 -2.55 3.89
CA PHE A 82 25.48 -3.53 4.49
C PHE A 82 25.34 -4.74 3.56
N SER A 83 25.18 -5.93 4.16
CA SER A 83 25.02 -7.19 3.44
C SER A 83 23.57 -7.66 3.50
N MET A 84 22.86 -7.54 2.36
CA MET A 84 21.49 -8.06 2.23
C MET A 84 21.40 -9.55 2.53
N TYR A 85 22.49 -10.29 2.32
CA TYR A 85 22.59 -11.69 2.69
C TYR A 85 22.18 -11.96 4.14
N ASN A 86 22.59 -11.12 5.10
CA ASN A 86 22.30 -11.33 6.52
C ASN A 86 20.81 -11.11 6.85
N VAL A 87 20.14 -10.21 6.12
CA VAL A 87 18.70 -10.02 6.26
C VAL A 87 17.97 -11.20 5.65
N LEU A 88 18.37 -11.68 4.47
CA LEU A 88 17.75 -12.84 3.85
C LEU A 88 17.93 -14.10 4.71
N SER A 89 19.15 -14.39 5.18
CA SER A 89 19.41 -15.56 6.02
C SER A 89 18.66 -15.49 7.36
N GLY A 90 18.61 -14.32 8.00
CA GLY A 90 17.86 -14.13 9.24
C GLY A 90 16.36 -14.30 9.06
N LEU A 91 15.82 -13.93 7.90
CA LEU A 91 14.41 -14.16 7.57
C LEU A 91 14.11 -15.64 7.30
N GLU A 92 15.00 -16.36 6.65
CA GLU A 92 14.87 -17.82 6.48
C GLU A 92 14.92 -18.55 7.82
N GLU A 93 15.82 -18.15 8.73
CA GLU A 93 15.88 -18.66 10.11
C GLU A 93 14.60 -18.37 10.91
N ASP A 94 13.97 -17.21 10.66
CA ASP A 94 12.69 -16.83 11.27
C ASP A 94 11.48 -17.58 10.66
N GLY A 95 11.70 -18.47 9.67
CA GLY A 95 10.67 -19.30 9.04
C GLY A 95 9.97 -18.67 7.84
N PHE A 96 10.55 -17.61 7.25
CA PHE A 96 10.05 -17.02 6.02
C PHE A 96 10.67 -17.70 4.80
N LEU A 97 9.82 -18.09 3.86
CA LEU A 97 10.20 -18.43 2.51
C LEU A 97 10.36 -17.16 1.67
N ILE A 98 11.54 -16.97 1.08
CA ILE A 98 11.79 -15.87 0.16
C ILE A 98 11.31 -16.27 -1.24
N VAL A 99 10.26 -15.61 -1.72
CA VAL A 99 9.67 -15.87 -3.05
C VAL A 99 10.39 -15.09 -4.14
N ASP A 100 10.66 -13.81 -3.89
CA ASP A 100 11.33 -12.92 -4.83
C ASP A 100 12.10 -11.81 -4.11
N VAL A 101 13.18 -11.37 -4.75
CA VAL A 101 14.02 -10.26 -4.28
C VAL A 101 14.39 -9.41 -5.47
N SER A 102 14.05 -8.12 -5.39
CA SER A 102 14.49 -7.13 -6.37
C SER A 102 15.11 -5.93 -5.67
N PHE A 103 15.98 -5.23 -6.42
CA PHE A 103 16.58 -4.00 -5.94
C PHE A 103 16.57 -2.94 -7.04
N LEU A 104 16.50 -1.69 -6.62
CA LEU A 104 16.58 -0.52 -7.47
C LEU A 104 17.59 0.45 -6.87
N SER A 105 18.67 0.72 -7.60
CA SER A 105 19.59 1.80 -7.27
C SER A 105 19.08 3.09 -7.92
N SER A 106 18.87 4.12 -7.09
CA SER A 106 18.57 5.46 -7.62
C SER A 106 19.86 6.15 -8.07
N GLN A 107 19.78 7.22 -8.88
CA GLN A 107 20.94 8.09 -9.11
C GLN A 107 21.43 8.77 -7.81
N GLY A 108 20.57 8.88 -6.79
CA GLY A 108 20.93 9.42 -5.48
C GLY A 108 21.71 8.44 -4.60
N GLU A 109 21.86 8.79 -3.33
CA GLU A 109 22.64 8.01 -2.35
C GLU A 109 21.85 6.86 -1.72
N ARG A 110 20.74 6.42 -2.34
CA ARG A 110 19.88 5.36 -1.80
C ARG A 110 19.69 4.18 -2.74
N ILE A 111 19.62 2.99 -2.15
CA ILE A 111 19.19 1.74 -2.76
C ILE A 111 17.87 1.34 -2.12
N PHE A 112 16.96 0.85 -2.95
CA PHE A 112 15.68 0.32 -2.53
C PHE A 112 15.65 -1.18 -2.80
N TYR A 113 15.19 -1.95 -1.83
CA TYR A 113 14.98 -3.39 -1.96
C TYR A 113 13.50 -3.70 -1.80
N THR A 114 13.02 -4.65 -2.58
CA THR A 114 11.68 -5.21 -2.44
C THR A 114 11.82 -6.70 -2.25
N LEU A 115 11.33 -7.20 -1.11
CA LEU A 115 11.31 -8.61 -0.76
C LEU A 115 9.87 -9.10 -0.79
N HIS A 116 9.64 -10.23 -1.43
CA HIS A 116 8.39 -10.97 -1.39
C HIS A 116 8.60 -12.19 -0.51
N LEU A 117 7.90 -12.25 0.62
CA LEU A 117 8.04 -13.27 1.64
C LEU A 117 6.72 -14.04 1.80
N GLN A 118 6.84 -15.35 2.03
CA GLN A 118 5.72 -16.23 2.37
C GLN A 118 6.04 -16.98 3.67
N LEU A 119 5.03 -17.23 4.50
CA LEU A 119 5.20 -18.03 5.72
C LEU A 119 5.18 -19.53 5.38
N ASP A 120 6.19 -20.27 5.85
CA ASP A 120 6.32 -21.71 5.57
C ASP A 120 5.30 -22.57 6.37
N THR A 121 4.86 -22.09 7.53
CA THR A 121 3.90 -22.82 8.39
C THR A 121 2.65 -22.00 8.72
N PHE A 122 1.48 -22.61 8.56
CA PHE A 122 0.17 -21.97 8.78
C PHE A 122 -0.17 -21.75 10.27
N ASP A 123 0.62 -22.28 11.19
CA ASP A 123 0.12 -22.58 12.53
C ASP A 123 0.37 -21.54 13.62
N ASN A 124 1.14 -20.44 13.44
CA ASN A 124 1.32 -19.58 14.62
C ASN A 124 1.77 -18.12 14.51
N TYR A 125 1.58 -17.41 13.41
CA TYR A 125 1.84 -15.95 13.45
C TYR A 125 0.76 -15.15 12.75
N LYS A 126 -0.03 -14.43 13.57
CA LYS A 126 -0.62 -13.17 13.13
C LYS A 126 0.56 -12.29 12.75
N LEU A 127 0.81 -12.17 11.45
CA LEU A 127 1.96 -11.46 10.95
C LEU A 127 1.82 -9.97 11.26
N ILE A 128 2.47 -9.52 12.32
CA ILE A 128 2.48 -8.11 12.70
C ILE A 128 3.56 -7.45 11.84
N CYS A 129 3.14 -6.77 10.76
CA CYS A 129 4.06 -6.05 9.86
C CYS A 129 5.02 -5.12 10.62
N GLU A 130 4.59 -4.56 11.75
CA GLU A 130 5.45 -3.73 12.62
C GLU A 130 6.59 -4.52 13.25
N GLU A 131 6.32 -5.72 13.79
CA GLU A 131 7.34 -6.60 14.38
C GLU A 131 8.32 -7.09 13.31
N LEU A 132 7.82 -7.45 12.14
CA LEU A 132 8.67 -7.83 11.01
C LEU A 132 9.56 -6.66 10.56
N SER A 133 9.01 -5.44 10.48
CA SER A 133 9.79 -4.26 10.11
C SER A 133 10.90 -3.97 11.13
N GLN A 134 10.61 -4.15 12.43
CA GLN A 134 11.59 -4.05 13.51
C GLN A 134 12.68 -5.13 13.41
N ARG A 135 12.27 -6.38 13.17
CA ARG A 135 13.18 -7.51 13.04
C ARG A 135 14.12 -7.34 11.86
N ILE A 136 13.59 -6.94 10.71
CA ILE A 136 14.40 -6.67 9.51
C ILE A 136 15.32 -5.50 9.77
N LEU A 137 14.87 -4.42 10.39
CA LEU A 137 15.74 -3.29 10.74
C LEU A 137 16.87 -3.74 11.69
N TYR A 138 16.59 -4.59 12.67
CA TYR A 138 17.60 -5.18 13.55
C TYR A 138 18.63 -6.02 12.79
N LEU A 139 18.19 -6.90 11.89
CA LEU A 139 19.07 -7.69 11.01
C LEU A 139 19.88 -6.76 10.09
N TYR A 140 19.28 -5.65 9.68
CA TYR A 140 19.92 -4.64 8.86
C TYR A 140 21.07 -3.93 9.60
N GLU A 141 20.85 -3.58 10.87
CA GLU A 141 21.80 -2.77 11.66
C GLU A 141 22.85 -3.59 12.40
N LYS A 142 22.47 -4.73 13.02
CA LYS A 142 23.37 -5.51 13.87
C LYS A 142 24.59 -6.04 13.11
N PHE A 143 24.42 -6.38 11.83
CA PHE A 143 25.51 -6.89 11.01
C PHE A 143 26.27 -5.81 10.23
N GLY A 144 25.77 -4.57 10.19
CA GLY A 144 26.46 -3.44 9.56
C GLY A 144 27.64 -2.89 10.38
N TYR A 145 27.65 -3.12 11.70
CA TYR A 145 28.71 -2.67 12.61
C TYR A 145 29.79 -3.73 12.90
N SER A 146 29.65 -4.96 12.38
CA SER A 146 30.55 -6.07 12.74
C SER A 146 31.84 -6.12 11.90
N SER A 147 32.04 -5.20 10.96
CA SER A 147 33.26 -5.08 10.17
C SER A 147 34.03 -3.83 10.58
N LYS A 148 34.79 -3.92 11.66
CA LYS A 148 35.94 -3.05 11.95
C LYS A 148 37.17 -3.91 12.13
#